data_AF-A0A821CFN5-F1
#
_entry.id   AF-A0A821CFN5-F1
#
_cell.length_a   1.000
_cell.length_b   1.000
_cell.length_c   1.000
_cell.angle_alpha   90.00
_cell.angle_beta   90.00
_cell.angle_gamma   90.00
#
_symmetry.space_group_name_H-M   'P 1'
#
loop_
_entity.id
_entity.type
_entity.pdbx_description
1 polymer ?
#
loop_
_entity_poly.entity_id
_entity_poly.type
_entity_poly.pdbx_seq_one_letter_code
_entity_poly.pdbx_strand_id
1 'polypeptide(L)'
;MNRSLSIDEKHLVHVIHLTNGIFPLFILPLATTGNSLCFLVFCRPKFQKRLTRTSSLCIRLLCVNDLILLYLFTIDVLLKIYAKPSIRIYSTPTTCRLYKCIRYSILDFSAYLQLGLTTDRF
;
A
#
# COMPACT_ATOMS: atom_id res chain seq x y z
N MET A 1 18.81 -34.69 -7.14
CA MET A 1 19.18 -33.95 -8.38
C MET A 1 19.56 -32.53 -7.96
N ASN A 2 20.84 -32.31 -7.64
CA ASN A 2 21.34 -31.00 -7.18
C ASN A 2 21.53 -30.09 -8.41
N ARG A 3 20.55 -29.23 -8.69
CA ARG A 3 20.76 -28.10 -9.61
C ARG A 3 21.64 -27.08 -8.90
N SER A 4 22.92 -27.08 -9.23
CA SER A 4 23.82 -25.96 -8.93
C SER A 4 23.27 -24.73 -9.67
N LEU A 5 22.59 -23.83 -8.95
CA LEU A 5 22.16 -22.53 -9.49
C LEU A 5 23.37 -21.83 -10.12
N SER A 6 23.20 -21.36 -11.36
CA SER A 6 24.19 -20.55 -12.06
C SER A 6 24.53 -19.31 -11.24
N ILE A 7 25.76 -18.81 -11.34
CA ILE A 7 26.24 -17.61 -10.65
C ILE A 7 25.32 -16.40 -10.96
N ASP A 8 24.78 -16.35 -12.19
CA ASP A 8 23.80 -15.33 -12.60
C ASP A 8 22.47 -15.42 -11.84
N GLU A 9 21.95 -16.63 -11.57
CA GLU A 9 20.69 -16.78 -10.83
C GLU A 9 20.85 -16.36 -9.36
N LYS A 10 22.02 -16.60 -8.77
CA LYS A 10 22.32 -16.13 -7.41
C LYS A 10 22.43 -14.60 -7.36
N HIS A 11 23.05 -13.98 -8.37
CA HIS A 11 23.13 -12.54 -8.48
C HIS A 11 21.74 -11.92 -8.67
N LEU A 12 20.90 -12.51 -9.52
CA LEU A 12 19.53 -12.07 -9.77
C LEU A 12 18.68 -12.14 -8.50
N VAL A 13 18.72 -13.25 -7.76
CA VAL A 13 17.99 -13.41 -6.48
C VAL A 13 18.46 -12.38 -5.46
N HIS A 14 19.76 -12.10 -5.39
CA HIS A 14 20.30 -11.11 -4.47
C HIS A 14 19.84 -9.68 -4.82
N VAL A 15 19.86 -9.32 -6.11
CA VAL A 15 19.37 -8.03 -6.61
C VAL A 15 17.87 -7.88 -6.34
N ILE A 16 17.06 -8.91 -6.61
CA ILE A 16 15.61 -8.89 -6.33
C ILE A 16 15.37 -8.68 -4.83
N HIS A 17 16.11 -9.38 -3.96
CA HIS A 17 15.99 -9.19 -2.52
C HIS A 17 16.37 -7.78 -2.07
N LEU A 18 17.43 -7.22 -2.66
CA LEU A 18 17.90 -5.87 -2.36
C LEU A 18 16.88 -4.82 -2.81
N THR A 19 16.40 -4.92 -4.04
CA THR A 19 15.37 -4.04 -4.61
C THR A 19 14.07 -4.11 -3.80
N ASN A 20 13.62 -5.31 -3.43
CA ASN A 20 12.43 -5.49 -2.59
C ASN A 20 12.59 -4.99 -1.16
N GLY A 21 13.82 -4.88 -0.63
CA GLY A 21 14.09 -4.29 0.68
C GLY A 21 14.15 -2.76 0.64
N ILE A 22 14.74 -2.21 -0.43
CA ILE A 22 14.97 -0.77 -0.59
C ILE A 22 13.72 -0.03 -1.09
N PHE A 23 12.97 -0.64 -2.02
CA PHE A 23 11.80 -0.02 -2.65
C PHE A 23 10.71 0.39 -1.64
N PRO A 24 10.33 -0.44 -0.64
CA PRO A 24 9.37 -0.04 0.38
C PRO A 24 9.90 1.09 1.28
N LEU A 25 11.21 1.12 1.56
CA LEU A 25 11.86 2.13 2.40
C LEU A 25 11.76 3.54 1.81
N PHE A 26 11.78 3.67 0.49
CA PHE A 26 11.60 4.97 -0.18
C PHE A 26 10.13 5.32 -0.43
N ILE A 27 9.30 4.33 -0.79
CA ILE A 27 7.88 4.57 -1.05
C ILE A 27 7.12 4.90 0.23
N LEU A 28 7.50 4.34 1.37
CA LEU A 28 6.84 4.64 2.64
C LEU A 28 6.83 6.13 2.97
N PRO A 29 7.98 6.79 3.22
CA PRO A 29 7.98 8.18 3.64
C PRO A 29 7.34 9.07 2.58
N LEU A 30 7.55 8.78 1.29
CA LEU A 30 6.95 9.54 0.20
C LEU A 30 5.42 9.44 0.19
N ALA A 31 4.87 8.23 0.26
CA ALA A 31 3.42 8.01 0.24
C ALA A 31 2.76 8.47 1.55
N THR A 32 3.42 8.30 2.70
CA THR A 32 2.89 8.74 4.00
C THR A 32 2.83 10.26 4.07
N THR A 33 3.90 10.95 3.63
CA THR A 33 3.92 12.43 3.58
C THR A 33 2.93 12.97 2.55
N GLY A 34 2.86 12.37 1.36
CA GLY A 34 1.90 12.73 0.32
C GLY A 34 0.45 12.63 0.79
N ASN A 35 0.05 11.47 1.34
CA ASN A 35 -1.34 11.25 1.79
C ASN A 35 -1.69 12.09 3.03
N SER A 36 -0.76 12.26 3.97
CA SER A 36 -0.97 13.10 5.16
C SER A 36 -1.11 14.58 4.80
N LEU A 37 -0.25 15.07 3.89
CA LEU A 37 -0.32 16.44 3.41
C LEU A 37 -1.62 16.68 2.62
N CYS A 38 -2.00 15.73 1.76
CA CYS A 38 -3.26 15.77 1.02
C CYS A 38 -4.45 15.86 1.98
N PHE A 39 -4.51 14.99 2.98
CA PHE A 39 -5.54 15.02 4.01
C PHE A 39 -5.60 16.37 4.75
N LEU A 40 -4.45 16.90 5.20
CA LEU A 40 -4.38 18.20 5.89
C LEU A 40 -4.83 19.37 5.01
N VAL A 41 -4.47 19.36 3.73
CA VAL A 41 -4.89 20.37 2.75
C VAL A 41 -6.40 20.32 2.53
N PHE A 42 -6.97 19.13 2.36
CA PHE A 42 -8.41 18.95 2.17
C PHE A 42 -9.23 19.14 3.46
N CYS A 43 -8.60 19.06 4.64
CA CYS A 43 -9.18 19.46 5.92
C CYS A 43 -9.24 20.99 6.11
N ARG A 44 -8.49 21.78 5.34
CA ARG A 44 -8.55 23.25 5.43
C ARG A 44 -9.88 23.78 4.88
N PRO A 45 -10.61 24.62 5.62
CA PRO A 45 -11.94 25.12 5.23
C PRO A 45 -11.91 26.03 3.99
N LYS A 46 -10.73 26.55 3.60
CA LYS A 46 -10.58 27.39 2.40
C LYS A 46 -10.82 26.62 1.09
N PHE A 47 -10.49 25.33 1.01
CA PHE A 47 -10.72 24.51 -0.18
C PHE A 47 -12.14 23.93 -0.25
N GLN A 48 -12.77 23.77 0.92
CA GLN A 48 -14.14 23.26 1.04
C GLN A 48 -15.18 24.18 0.40
N LYS A 49 -14.84 25.46 0.13
CA LYS A 49 -15.73 26.41 -0.55
C LYS A 49 -15.75 26.27 -2.08
N ARG A 50 -14.78 25.56 -2.68
CA ARG A 50 -14.68 25.37 -4.15
C ARG A 50 -15.13 23.99 -4.64
N LEU A 51 -15.29 23.02 -3.74
CA LEU A 51 -15.63 21.64 -4.07
C LEU A 51 -16.98 21.24 -3.49
N THR A 52 -17.73 20.38 -4.18
CA THR A 52 -18.93 19.74 -3.63
C THR A 52 -18.56 19.00 -2.32
N ARG A 53 -19.46 19.08 -1.32
CA ARG A 53 -19.25 18.48 0.01
C ARG A 53 -18.98 16.97 -0.09
N THR A 54 -19.56 16.31 -1.11
CA THR A 54 -19.37 14.90 -1.49
C THR A 54 -17.96 14.62 -2.00
N SER A 55 -17.48 15.36 -3.00
CA SER A 55 -16.10 15.22 -3.50
C SER A 55 -15.05 15.46 -2.40
N SER A 56 -15.25 16.46 -1.54
CA SER A 56 -14.33 16.71 -0.43
C SER A 56 -14.27 15.56 0.58
N LEU A 57 -15.40 14.86 0.81
CA LEU A 57 -15.44 13.68 1.68
C LEU A 57 -14.78 12.47 1.02
N CYS A 58 -15.07 12.20 -0.26
CA CYS A 58 -14.44 11.11 -1.00
C CYS A 58 -12.91 11.24 -1.06
N ILE A 59 -12.36 12.44 -1.27
CA ILE A 59 -10.91 12.64 -1.28
C ILE A 59 -10.29 12.37 0.10
N ARG A 60 -10.95 12.80 1.19
CA ARG A 60 -10.47 12.52 2.55
C ARG A 60 -10.50 11.03 2.85
N LEU A 61 -11.58 10.34 2.49
CA LEU A 61 -11.71 8.89 2.63
C LEU A 61 -10.65 8.15 1.81
N LEU A 62 -10.38 8.60 0.59
CA LEU A 62 -9.35 8.03 -0.28
C LEU A 62 -7.96 8.16 0.36
N CYS A 63 -7.62 9.34 0.90
CA CYS A 63 -6.34 9.56 1.59
C CYS A 63 -6.17 8.65 2.81
N VAL A 64 -7.23 8.47 3.61
CA VAL A 64 -7.21 7.58 4.77
C VAL A 64 -7.08 6.11 4.34
N ASN A 65 -7.81 5.71 3.30
CA ASN A 65 -7.77 4.35 2.78
C ASN A 65 -6.38 3.99 2.24
N ASP A 66 -5.78 4.90 1.47
CA ASP A 66 -4.42 4.72 0.95
C ASP A 66 -3.37 4.70 2.07
N LEU A 67 -3.59 5.44 3.17
CA LEU A 67 -2.73 5.38 4.37
C LEU A 67 -2.81 4.01 5.05
N ILE A 68 -4.02 3.46 5.21
CA ILE A 68 -4.24 2.13 5.80
C ILE A 68 -3.57 1.06 4.93
N LEU A 69 -3.73 1.13 3.61
CA LEU A 69 -3.10 0.21 2.68
C LEU A 69 -1.57 0.27 2.76
N LEU A 70 -1.01 1.48 2.87
CA LEU A 70 0.43 1.70 3.03
C LEU A 70 0.94 1.10 4.33
N TYR A 71 0.24 1.28 5.45
CA TYR A 71 0.60 0.68 6.72
C TYR A 71 0.57 -0.85 6.68
N LEU A 72 -0.47 -1.45 6.10
CA LEU A 72 -0.55 -2.91 5.92
C LEU A 72 0.62 -3.44 5.08
N PHE A 73 0.98 -2.74 4.01
CA PHE A 73 2.13 -3.09 3.18
C PHE A 73 3.46 -2.95 3.95
N THR A 74 3.61 -1.89 4.74
CA THR A 74 4.78 -1.67 5.61
C THR A 74 4.99 -2.84 6.55
N ILE A 75 3.92 -3.25 7.25
CA ILE A 75 3.96 -4.33 8.22
C ILE A 75 4.35 -5.64 7.53
N ASP A 76 3.81 -5.93 6.34
CA ASP A 76 4.18 -7.11 5.56
C ASP A 76 5.66 -7.13 5.18
N VAL A 77 6.21 -5.99 4.75
CA VAL A 77 7.64 -5.84 4.41
C VAL A 77 8.53 -5.97 5.65
N LEU A 78 8.20 -5.25 6.73
CA LEU A 78 8.96 -5.30 7.98
C LEU A 78 8.99 -6.73 8.53
N LEU A 79 7.85 -7.41 8.57
CA LEU A 79 7.80 -8.79 9.04
C LEU A 79 8.62 -9.73 8.14
N LYS A 80 8.64 -9.53 6.81
CA LYS A 80 9.49 -10.32 5.90
C LYS A 80 10.98 -10.10 6.10
N ILE A 81 11.39 -8.88 6.45
CA ILE A 81 12.81 -8.51 6.63
C ILE A 81 13.31 -8.95 8.02
N TYR A 82 12.51 -8.73 9.06
CA TYR A 82 12.93 -8.89 10.45
C TYR A 82 12.59 -10.24 11.07
N ALA A 83 11.65 -11.02 10.51
CA ALA A 83 11.44 -12.40 10.96
C ALA A 83 12.51 -13.33 10.36
N LYS A 84 13.43 -13.84 11.21
CA LYS A 84 14.33 -14.95 10.89
C LYS A 84 13.99 -16.17 11.77
N PRO A 85 13.70 -17.37 11.21
CA PRO A 85 13.58 -17.68 9.78
C PRO A 85 12.44 -16.87 9.15
N SER A 86 12.38 -16.77 7.82
CA SER A 86 11.27 -16.11 7.12
C SER A 86 9.97 -16.86 7.43
N ILE A 87 9.34 -16.54 8.54
CA ILE A 87 8.06 -17.08 8.90
C ILE A 87 7.14 -16.56 7.80
N ARG A 88 6.60 -17.47 6.99
CA ARG A 88 5.38 -17.15 6.23
C ARG A 88 4.41 -16.67 7.30
N ILE A 89 4.23 -15.35 7.44
CA ILE A 89 3.30 -14.75 8.40
C ILE A 89 1.90 -15.35 8.16
N TYR A 90 1.65 -15.76 6.91
CA TYR A 90 0.55 -16.59 6.47
C TYR A 90 0.87 -18.10 6.52
N SER A 91 1.35 -18.61 7.66
CA SER A 91 1.69 -20.03 7.79
C SER A 91 0.44 -20.90 7.67
N THR A 92 -0.70 -20.33 8.08
CA THR A 92 -2.01 -20.94 7.95
C THR A 92 -2.75 -20.44 6.71
N PRO A 93 -3.45 -21.32 5.97
CA PRO A 93 -4.19 -20.93 4.77
C PRO A 93 -5.32 -19.93 5.07
N THR A 94 -5.84 -19.93 6.30
CA THR A 94 -6.87 -19.01 6.78
C THR A 94 -6.36 -17.58 6.92
N THR A 95 -5.19 -17.37 7.54
CA THR A 95 -4.58 -16.04 7.67
C THR A 95 -4.17 -15.47 6.32
N CYS A 96 -3.67 -16.32 5.40
CA CYS A 96 -3.39 -15.94 4.02
C CYS A 96 -4.64 -15.42 3.29
N ARG A 97 -5.75 -16.16 3.38
CA ARG A 97 -7.02 -15.78 2.75
C ARG A 97 -7.60 -14.52 3.37
N LEU A 98 -7.56 -14.40 4.70
CA LEU A 98 -8.05 -13.22 5.40
C LEU A 98 -7.28 -11.96 4.99
N TYR A 99 -5.95 -12.03 4.97
CA TYR A 99 -5.13 -10.91 4.54
C TYR A 99 -5.36 -10.54 3.08
N LYS A 100 -5.44 -11.52 2.18
CA LYS A 100 -5.78 -11.27 0.77
C LYS A 100 -7.15 -10.60 0.64
N CYS A 101 -8.14 -11.10 1.38
CA CYS A 101 -9.49 -10.52 1.39
C CYS A 101 -9.44 -9.05 1.81
N ILE A 102 -8.86 -8.75 2.97
CA ILE A 102 -8.73 -7.36 3.48
C ILE A 102 -8.01 -6.48 2.46
N ARG A 103 -6.87 -6.94 1.92
CA ARG A 103 -6.07 -6.17 0.97
C ARG A 103 -6.83 -5.88 -0.33
N TYR A 104 -7.52 -6.88 -0.89
CA TYR A 104 -8.29 -6.68 -2.12
C TYR A 104 -9.52 -5.81 -1.88
N SER A 105 -10.24 -5.99 -0.77
CA SER A 105 -11.39 -5.14 -0.43
C SER A 105 -10.99 -3.67 -0.27
N ILE A 106 -9.84 -3.38 0.36
CA ILE A 106 -9.33 -2.01 0.50
C ILE A 106 -8.94 -1.43 -0.87
N LEU A 107 -8.30 -2.23 -1.75
CA LEU A 107 -7.96 -1.79 -3.10
C LEU A 107 -9.20 -1.50 -3.95
N ASP A 108 -10.20 -2.37 -3.91
CA ASP A 108 -11.47 -2.17 -4.60
C ASP A 108 -12.17 -0.92 -4.08
N PHE A 109 -12.14 -0.68 -2.77
CA PHE A 109 -12.70 0.54 -2.18
C PHE A 109 -11.98 1.82 -2.67
N SER A 110 -10.64 1.82 -2.78
CA SER A 110 -9.91 2.93 -3.42
C SER A 110 -10.34 3.13 -4.86
N ALA A 111 -10.51 2.05 -5.63
CA ALA A 111 -10.94 2.13 -7.03
C ALA A 111 -12.36 2.70 -7.16
N TYR A 112 -13.31 2.26 -6.30
CA TYR A 112 -14.67 2.81 -6.28
C TYR A 112 -14.70 4.29 -5.88
N LEU A 113 -13.89 4.71 -4.91
CA LEU A 113 -13.78 6.13 -4.54
C LEU A 113 -13.22 6.98 -5.67
N GLN A 114 -12.21 6.48 -6.39
CA GLN A 114 -11.65 7.16 -7.57
C GLN A 114 -12.68 7.26 -8.69
N LEU A 115 -13.42 6.17 -8.95
CA LEU A 115 -14.51 6.17 -9.93
C LEU A 115 -15.59 7.18 -9.56
N GLY A 116 -16.04 7.19 -8.30
CA GLY A 116 -16.99 8.17 -7.77
C GLY A 116 -16.53 9.62 -7.93
N LEU A 117 -15.25 9.88 -7.71
CA LEU A 117 -14.65 11.20 -7.91
C LEU A 117 -14.56 11.59 -9.39
N THR A 118 -14.36 10.64 -10.30
CA THR A 118 -14.42 10.94 -11.73
C THR A 118 -15.84 11.23 -12.18
N THR A 119 -16.84 10.47 -11.71
CA THR A 119 -18.25 10.70 -12.07
C THR A 119 -18.82 11.99 -11.50
N ASP A 120 -18.38 12.46 -10.32
CA ASP A 120 -18.82 13.75 -9.74
C ASP A 120 -18.20 14.96 -10.48
N ARG A 121 -17.20 14.74 -11.34
CA ARG A 121 -16.52 15.78 -12.13
C ARG A 121 -17.04 15.93 -13.56
N PHE A 122 -17.80 14.96 -14.08
CA PHE A 122 -18.42 14.98 -15.40
C PHE A 122 -19.88 15.40 -15.29
#